data_AF-A0A7C6Y0Y6-F1
#
_entry.id   AF-A0A7C6Y0Y6-F1
#
_cell.length_a   1.000
_cell.length_b   1.000
_cell.length_c   1.000
_cell.angle_alpha   90.00
_cell.angle_beta   90.00
_cell.angle_gamma   90.00
#
_symmetry.space_group_name_H-M   'P 1'
#
loop_
_entity.id
_entity.type
_entity.pdbx_description
1 polymer ?
#
loop_
_entity_poly.entity_id
_entity_poly.type
_entity_poly.pdbx_seq_one_letter_code
_entity_poly.pdbx_strand_id
1 'polypeptide(L)'
;MKLDTFLPPGTAETLRWAIPFFAKRLKGFDDAGAVLTAPETRTSSPVRILRNEMLFSPEAEGLIPCGEGAGYAGGIMSAAVDGLRCALTLLPPKE
;
A
#
# COMPACT_ATOMS: atom_id res chain seq x y z
N MET A 1 -18.94 13.34 12.60
CA MET A 1 -19.02 12.17 11.71
C MET A 1 -19.04 10.90 12.58
N LYS A 2 -19.97 9.95 12.36
CA LYS A 2 -20.02 8.71 13.16
C LYS A 2 -19.22 7.61 12.44
N LEU A 3 -18.06 7.22 12.99
CA LEU A 3 -17.15 6.23 12.39
C LEU A 3 -17.85 4.94 11.96
N ASP A 4 -18.79 4.48 12.79
CA ASP A 4 -19.50 3.20 12.62
C ASP A 4 -20.41 3.16 11.39
N THR A 5 -20.66 4.31 10.74
CA THR A 5 -21.55 4.39 9.57
C THR A 5 -20.88 4.12 8.23
N PHE A 6 -19.54 4.13 8.16
CA PHE A 6 -18.79 3.94 6.91
C PHE A 6 -17.48 3.15 7.09
N LEU A 7 -17.14 2.75 8.31
CA LEU A 7 -15.99 1.87 8.59
C LEU A 7 -16.47 0.51 9.10
N PRO A 8 -15.76 -0.59 8.76
CA PRO A 8 -15.95 -1.87 9.41
C PRO A 8 -15.77 -1.74 10.94
N PRO A 9 -16.50 -2.52 11.76
CA PRO A 9 -16.44 -2.42 13.22
C PRO A 9 -15.01 -2.52 13.77
N GLY A 10 -14.18 -3.42 13.24
CA GLY A 10 -12.80 -3.57 13.69
C GLY A 10 -11.94 -2.32 13.43
N THR A 11 -12.15 -1.63 12.32
CA THR A 11 -11.44 -0.38 12.00
C THR A 11 -11.89 0.77 12.90
N ALA A 12 -13.20 0.89 13.14
CA ALA A 12 -13.76 1.92 14.02
C ALA A 12 -13.24 1.77 15.46
N GLU A 13 -13.25 0.54 16.00
CA GLU A 13 -12.72 0.26 17.35
C GLU A 13 -11.21 0.51 17.44
N THR A 14 -10.45 0.13 16.41
CA THR A 14 -9.01 0.41 16.34
C THR A 14 -8.74 1.91 16.41
N LEU A 15 -9.51 2.74 15.69
CA LEU A 15 -9.35 4.20 15.72
C LEU A 15 -9.72 4.80 17.10
N ARG A 16 -10.81 4.33 17.72
CA ARG A 16 -11.22 4.76 19.08
C ARG A 16 -10.13 4.49 20.12
N TRP A 17 -9.39 3.39 19.98
CA TRP A 17 -8.28 3.06 20.85
C TRP A 17 -6.99 3.82 20.49
N ALA A 18 -6.65 3.90 19.19
CA ALA A 18 -5.37 4.42 18.71
C ALA A 18 -5.22 5.93 18.92
N ILE A 19 -6.28 6.73 18.74
CA ILE A 19 -6.21 8.19 18.88
C ILE A 19 -5.80 8.60 20.31
N PRO A 20 -6.47 8.15 21.39
CA PRO A 20 -6.01 8.43 22.76
C PRO A 20 -4.66 7.80 23.08
N PHE A 21 -4.33 6.65 22.49
CA PHE A 21 -3.01 6.04 22.66
C PHE A 21 -1.89 6.94 22.12
N PHE A 22 -2.08 7.52 20.93
CA PHE A 22 -1.12 8.44 20.34
C PHE A 22 -1.04 9.78 21.07
N ALA A 23 -2.12 10.27 21.70
CA ALA A 23 -2.10 11.47 22.53
C ALA A 23 -1.13 11.38 23.73
N LYS A 24 -0.87 10.17 24.23
CA LYS A 24 0.16 9.91 25.27
C LYS A 24 1.59 10.10 24.75
N ARG A 25 1.80 10.12 23.44
CA ARG A 25 3.12 10.23 22.77
C ARG A 25 3.28 11.55 22.02
N LEU A 26 2.21 12.10 21.47
CA LEU A 26 2.17 13.36 20.75
C LEU A 26 1.07 14.24 21.36
N LYS A 27 1.49 15.30 22.05
CA LYS A 27 0.58 16.25 22.69
C LYS A 27 -0.36 16.86 21.65
N GLY A 28 -1.67 16.81 21.91
CA GLY A 28 -2.70 17.35 21.02
C GLY A 28 -3.15 16.42 19.90
N PHE A 29 -2.72 15.15 19.88
CA PHE A 29 -3.17 14.20 18.86
C PHE A 29 -4.69 13.88 18.94
N ASP A 30 -5.29 14.04 20.11
CA ASP A 30 -6.72 13.85 20.39
C ASP A 30 -7.46 15.18 20.62
N ASP A 31 -6.95 16.29 20.07
CA ASP A 31 -7.61 17.60 20.17
C ASP A 31 -9.05 17.53 19.64
N ALA A 32 -10.01 18.03 20.42
CA ALA A 32 -11.43 18.00 20.08
C ALA A 32 -11.79 18.84 18.83
N GLY A 33 -10.94 19.78 18.45
CA GLY A 33 -11.00 20.56 17.22
C GLY A 33 -10.32 19.90 16.02
N ALA A 34 -9.61 18.78 16.21
CA ALA A 34 -9.00 18.04 15.11
C ALA A 34 -10.08 17.40 14.20
N VAL A 35 -9.79 17.39 12.90
CA VAL A 35 -10.74 16.91 11.89
C VAL A 35 -10.36 15.51 11.41
N LEU A 36 -11.32 14.58 11.53
CA LEU A 36 -11.31 13.32 10.79
C LEU A 36 -12.11 13.50 9.50
N THR A 37 -11.44 13.48 8.36
CA THR A 37 -12.04 13.85 7.07
C THR A 37 -12.83 12.71 6.43
N ALA A 38 -12.13 11.72 5.86
CA ALA A 38 -12.72 10.61 5.11
C ALA A 38 -11.77 9.40 5.14
N PRO A 39 -12.25 8.19 4.79
CA PRO A 39 -11.41 7.01 4.73
C PRO A 39 -10.37 7.08 3.58
N GLU A 40 -9.11 6.83 3.91
CA GLU A 40 -8.06 6.59 2.94
C GLU A 40 -8.06 5.11 2.55
N THR A 41 -8.54 4.79 1.34
CA THR A 41 -8.85 3.40 0.93
C THR A 41 -7.83 2.78 -0.02
N ARG A 42 -6.87 3.56 -0.53
CA ARG A 42 -5.92 3.15 -1.57
C ARG A 42 -4.48 3.28 -1.08
N THR A 43 -4.19 2.66 0.06
CA THR A 43 -2.85 2.65 0.66
C THR A 43 -1.89 1.69 -0.03
N SER A 44 -2.41 0.67 -0.72
CA SER A 44 -1.67 -0.26 -1.57
C SER A 44 -2.62 -0.97 -2.54
N SER A 45 -2.08 -1.73 -3.50
CA SER A 45 -2.92 -2.51 -4.42
C SER A 45 -3.73 -3.57 -3.66
N PRO A 46 -5.04 -3.70 -3.94
CA PRO A 46 -5.89 -4.73 -3.34
C PRO A 46 -5.65 -6.11 -3.95
N VAL A 47 -4.78 -6.22 -4.95
CA VAL A 47 -4.47 -7.47 -5.66
C VAL A 47 -2.97 -7.65 -5.77
N ARG A 48 -2.56 -8.91 -5.93
CA ARG A 48 -1.21 -9.27 -6.36
C ARG A 48 -1.30 -10.05 -7.65
N ILE A 49 -0.73 -9.51 -8.71
CA ILE A 49 -0.62 -10.20 -10.01
C ILE A 49 0.62 -11.08 -9.93
N LEU A 50 0.44 -12.40 -9.88
CA LEU A 50 1.54 -13.32 -9.62
C LEU A 50 2.63 -13.25 -10.71
N ARG A 51 3.88 -13.28 -10.27
CA ARG A 51 5.07 -13.46 -11.12
C ARG A 51 6.08 -14.41 -10.46
N ASN A 52 6.85 -15.13 -11.26
CA ASN A 52 7.88 -16.07 -10.83
C ASN A 52 9.19 -15.36 -10.44
N GLU A 53 10.23 -16.13 -10.12
CA GLU A 53 11.56 -15.62 -9.75
C GLU A 53 12.23 -14.81 -10.88
N MET A 54 11.89 -15.13 -12.13
CA MET A 54 12.33 -14.39 -13.32
C MET A 54 11.49 -13.14 -13.62
N LEU A 55 10.54 -12.79 -12.73
CA LEU A 55 9.63 -11.65 -12.81
C LEU A 55 8.50 -11.77 -13.85
N PHE A 56 8.34 -12.92 -14.49
CA PHE A 56 7.28 -13.15 -15.48
C PHE A 56 6.02 -13.76 -14.86
N SER A 57 4.86 -13.44 -15.42
CA SER A 57 3.62 -14.12 -15.06
C SER A 57 3.69 -15.61 -15.40
N PRO A 58 3.24 -16.51 -14.51
CA PRO A 58 3.17 -17.94 -14.82
C PRO A 58 2.04 -18.27 -15.81
N GLU A 59 1.03 -17.41 -15.94
CA GLU A 59 -0.20 -17.68 -16.72
C GLU A 59 -0.25 -16.91 -18.06
N ALA A 60 0.67 -15.96 -18.28
CA ALA A 60 0.68 -15.11 -19.46
C ALA A 60 2.11 -14.90 -19.96
N GLU A 61 2.44 -15.53 -21.09
CA GLU A 61 3.76 -15.44 -21.71
C GLU A 61 4.13 -14.01 -22.06
N GLY A 62 5.35 -13.61 -21.72
CA GLY A 62 5.87 -12.25 -21.96
C GLY A 62 5.33 -11.16 -21.04
N LEU A 63 4.37 -11.46 -20.16
CA LEU A 63 3.83 -10.48 -19.21
C LEU A 63 4.74 -10.34 -17.98
N ILE A 64 5.15 -9.11 -17.65
CA ILE A 64 5.92 -8.77 -16.45
C ILE A 64 5.10 -7.84 -15.54
N PRO A 65 4.42 -8.36 -14.52
CA PRO A 65 3.75 -7.52 -13.53
C PRO A 65 4.77 -6.72 -12.70
N CYS A 66 4.61 -5.40 -12.61
CA CYS A 66 5.55 -4.52 -11.92
C CYS A 66 4.88 -3.41 -11.10
N GLY A 67 5.63 -2.89 -10.13
CA GLY A 67 5.24 -1.74 -9.32
C GLY A 67 4.09 -2.02 -8.33
N GLU A 68 3.50 -0.93 -7.84
CA GLU A 68 2.47 -0.99 -6.81
C GLU A 68 1.17 -1.60 -7.33
N GLY A 69 0.77 -1.27 -8.56
CA GLY A 69 -0.44 -1.84 -9.18
C GLY A 69 -0.42 -3.38 -9.23
N ALA A 70 0.75 -3.97 -9.50
CA ALA A 70 0.94 -5.42 -9.49
C ALA A 70 1.09 -6.03 -8.07
N GLY A 71 1.23 -5.19 -7.05
CA GLY A 71 1.40 -5.60 -5.66
C GLY A 71 2.85 -5.93 -5.26
N TYR A 72 3.87 -5.38 -5.96
CA TYR A 72 5.29 -5.62 -5.67
C TYR A 72 6.04 -4.39 -5.13
N ALA A 73 5.35 -3.25 -4.98
CA ALA A 73 5.87 -2.03 -4.39
C ALA A 73 4.77 -1.32 -3.56
N GLY A 74 5.14 -0.29 -2.79
CA GLY A 74 4.20 0.48 -1.96
C GLY A 74 4.60 1.95 -1.80
N GLY A 75 5.29 2.50 -2.80
CA GLY A 75 5.76 3.88 -2.79
C GLY A 75 6.76 4.16 -3.91
N ILE A 76 7.01 5.44 -4.18
CA ILE A 76 7.75 5.93 -5.36
C ILE A 76 9.09 5.19 -5.56
N MET A 77 9.94 5.17 -4.54
CA MET A 77 11.26 4.54 -4.63
C MET A 77 11.15 3.03 -4.89
N SER A 78 10.30 2.33 -4.13
CA SER A 78 10.14 0.88 -4.29
C SER A 78 9.57 0.50 -5.66
N ALA A 79 8.63 1.29 -6.19
CA ALA A 79 8.08 1.08 -7.53
C ALA A 79 9.11 1.34 -8.62
N ALA A 80 9.95 2.37 -8.48
CA ALA A 80 11.03 2.65 -9.41
C ALA A 80 12.09 1.53 -9.42
N VAL A 81 12.48 1.03 -8.24
CA VAL A 81 13.42 -0.08 -8.11
C VAL A 81 12.84 -1.38 -8.70
N ASP A 82 11.56 -1.66 -8.45
CA ASP A 82 10.88 -2.80 -9.05
C ASP A 82 10.83 -2.70 -10.59
N GLY A 83 10.46 -1.53 -11.10
CA GLY A 83 10.46 -1.24 -12.54
C GLY A 83 11.84 -1.40 -13.17
N LEU A 84 12.91 -0.96 -12.51
CA LEU A 84 14.28 -1.16 -12.98
C LEU A 84 14.63 -2.67 -13.07
N ARG A 85 14.28 -3.46 -12.05
CA ARG A 85 14.51 -4.91 -12.08
C ARG A 85 13.77 -5.58 -13.24
N CYS A 86 12.50 -5.22 -13.44
CA CYS A 86 11.69 -5.68 -14.57
C CYS A 86 12.26 -5.24 -15.94
N ALA A 87 12.85 -4.04 -16.03
CA ALA A 87 13.48 -3.60 -17.27
C ALA A 87 14.78 -4.38 -17.54
N LEU A 88 15.58 -4.65 -16.51
CA LEU A 88 16.83 -5.39 -16.65
C LEU A 88 16.63 -6.85 -17.12
N THR A 89 15.49 -7.49 -16.83
CA THR A 89 15.20 -8.84 -17.35
C THR A 89 14.90 -8.86 -18.85
N LEU A 90 14.57 -7.71 -19.45
CA LEU A 90 14.34 -7.56 -20.88
C LEU A 90 15.62 -7.19 -21.66
N LEU A 91 16.66 -6.77 -20.96
CA LEU A 91 17.92 -6.37 -21.58
C LEU A 91 18.85 -7.57 -21.72
N PRO A 92 19.70 -7.60 -22.77
CA PRO A 92 20.72 -8.62 -22.89
C PRO A 92 21.72 -8.54 -21.72
N PRO A 93 22.40 -9.64 -21.38
CA PRO A 93 23.48 -9.62 -20.40
C PRO A 93 24.51 -8.57 -20.78
N LYS A 94 24.98 -7.78 -19.80
CA LYS A 94 26.14 -6.91 -20.03
C LYS A 94 27.38 -7.80 -20.13
N GLU A 95 28.13 -7.64 -21.22
CA GLU A 95 29.48 -8.19 -21.40
C GLU A 95 30.43 -7.74 -20.28
#